data_AF-A0A0P0N1Z9-F1
#
_entry.id   AF-A0A0P0N1Z9-F1
#
_cell.length_a   1.000
_cell.length_b   1.000
_cell.length_c   1.000
_cell.angle_alpha   90.00
_cell.angle_beta   90.00
_cell.angle_gamma   90.00
#
_symmetry.space_group_name_H-M   'P 1'
#
loop_
_entity.id
_entity.type
_entity.pdbx_description
1 polymer ?
#
loop_
_entity_poly.entity_id
_entity_poly.type
_entity_poly.pdbx_seq_one_letter_code
_entity_poly.pdbx_strand_id
1 'polypeptide(L)'
;MCSETRKRSGKISSRKIPPRNEPPLPPNWLHVEMLERFRVLKFAPLEEEMNVLEIGCGPHALATVPLAYLVGETGRVVAVDKARWRFFEEITAAAGVRHRIIPLKLDARELPFPFKTFDLAVLVHRIRSLKTRKP
;
A
#
# COMPACT_ATOMS: atom_id res chain seq x y z
N MET A 1 -0.18 -12.81 -53.42
CA MET A 1 -0.80 -11.98 -52.36
C MET A 1 -1.10 -12.89 -51.17
N CYS A 2 -0.24 -12.89 -50.15
CA CYS A 2 -0.43 -13.68 -48.93
C CYS A 2 -0.84 -12.69 -47.82
N SER A 3 -2.02 -12.90 -47.25
CA SER A 3 -2.73 -11.96 -46.38
C SER A 3 -2.20 -11.93 -44.94
N GLU A 4 -2.26 -10.73 -44.38
CA GLU A 4 -1.79 -10.31 -43.05
C GLU A 4 -2.26 -11.18 -41.87
N THR A 5 -1.29 -11.60 -41.06
CA THR A 5 -1.48 -12.07 -39.70
C THR A 5 -1.97 -10.94 -38.79
N ARG A 6 -3.28 -10.92 -38.49
CA ARG A 6 -3.86 -10.06 -37.44
C ARG A 6 -3.34 -10.44 -36.05
N LYS A 7 -2.75 -9.46 -35.37
CA LYS A 7 -2.42 -9.45 -33.93
C LYS A 7 -3.62 -9.91 -33.10
N ARG A 8 -3.48 -11.03 -32.39
CA ARG A 8 -4.42 -11.42 -31.33
C ARG A 8 -4.24 -10.46 -30.15
N SER A 9 -5.05 -9.41 -30.12
CA SER A 9 -5.37 -8.65 -28.91
C SER A 9 -6.03 -9.61 -27.92
N GLY A 10 -5.24 -10.13 -26.98
CA GLY A 10 -5.73 -10.97 -25.90
C GLY A 10 -6.59 -10.14 -24.94
N LYS A 11 -7.92 -10.20 -25.10
CA LYS A 11 -8.88 -9.79 -24.07
C LYS A 11 -8.57 -10.59 -22.80
N ILE A 12 -8.08 -9.93 -21.75
CA ILE A 12 -7.98 -10.52 -20.42
C ILE A 12 -9.41 -10.71 -19.90
N SER A 13 -9.91 -11.94 -19.98
CA SER A 13 -11.21 -12.33 -19.45
C SER A 13 -11.15 -12.38 -17.93
N SER A 14 -11.93 -11.53 -17.26
CA SER A 14 -12.10 -11.50 -15.81
C SER A 14 -12.87 -12.72 -15.24
N ARG A 15 -13.26 -13.69 -16.09
CA ARG A 15 -14.04 -14.88 -15.72
C ARG A 15 -13.30 -15.93 -14.86
N LYS A 16 -12.11 -15.62 -14.32
CA LYS A 16 -11.36 -16.55 -13.46
C LYS A 16 -11.85 -16.55 -12.01
N ILE A 17 -12.56 -15.51 -11.59
CA ILE A 17 -13.18 -15.47 -10.27
C ILE A 17 -14.64 -15.92 -10.47
N PRO A 18 -15.05 -17.07 -9.89
CA PRO A 18 -16.44 -17.49 -10.00
C PRO A 18 -17.31 -16.40 -9.36
N PRO A 19 -18.42 -15.99 -10.01
CA PRO A 19 -19.38 -15.10 -9.38
C PRO A 19 -19.86 -15.77 -8.09
N ARG A 20 -19.54 -15.15 -6.96
CA ARG A 20 -20.03 -15.60 -5.67
C ARG A 20 -21.36 -14.90 -5.40
N ASN A 21 -22.33 -15.63 -4.84
CA ASN A 21 -23.58 -15.06 -4.36
C ASN A 21 -23.34 -14.37 -2.99
N GLU A 22 -22.32 -13.51 -2.93
CA GLU A 22 -21.99 -12.72 -1.76
C GLU A 22 -22.66 -11.35 -1.90
N PRO A 23 -23.14 -10.74 -0.80
CA PRO A 23 -23.65 -9.38 -0.85
C PRO A 23 -22.54 -8.43 -1.35
N PRO A 24 -22.90 -7.30 -2.00
CA PRO A 24 -21.92 -6.28 -2.32
C PRO A 24 -21.20 -5.83 -1.05
N LEU A 25 -19.95 -5.40 -1.19
CA LEU A 25 -19.21 -4.81 -0.08
C LEU A 25 -20.03 -3.65 0.52
N PRO A 26 -20.06 -3.52 1.86
CA PRO A 26 -20.77 -2.42 2.48
C PRO A 26 -20.16 -1.08 2.06
N PRO A 27 -20.92 0.04 2.05
CA PRO A 27 -20.40 1.34 1.61
C PRO A 27 -19.14 1.81 2.36
N ASN A 28 -18.95 1.36 3.59
CA ASN A 28 -17.79 1.67 4.45
C ASN A 28 -16.68 0.60 4.42
N TRP A 29 -16.67 -0.31 3.44
CA TRP A 29 -15.69 -1.41 3.37
C TRP A 29 -14.23 -0.93 3.51
N LEU A 30 -13.89 0.20 2.90
CA LEU A 30 -12.54 0.77 2.95
C LEU A 30 -12.15 1.13 4.39
N HIS A 31 -13.08 1.70 5.14
CA HIS A 31 -12.89 2.05 6.54
C HIS A 31 -12.74 0.78 7.40
N VAL A 32 -13.55 -0.26 7.14
CA VAL A 32 -13.43 -1.55 7.85
C VAL A 32 -12.05 -2.16 7.63
N GLU A 33 -11.54 -2.19 6.39
CA GLU A 33 -10.19 -2.67 6.09
C GLU A 33 -9.12 -1.86 6.82
N MET A 34 -9.25 -0.53 6.88
CA MET A 34 -8.32 0.31 7.65
C MET A 34 -8.35 0.00 9.15
N LEU A 35 -9.53 -0.23 9.74
CA LEU A 35 -9.65 -0.61 11.15
C LEU A 35 -8.97 -1.95 11.44
N GLU A 36 -9.06 -2.92 10.52
CA GLU A 36 -8.33 -4.17 10.65
C GLU A 36 -6.82 -3.96 10.64
N ARG A 37 -6.30 -3.12 9.73
CA ARG A 37 -4.85 -2.85 9.65
C ARG A 37 -4.40 -2.06 10.87
N PHE A 38 -5.20 -1.12 11.36
CA PHE A 38 -4.96 -0.41 12.61
C PHE A 38 -4.82 -1.38 13.78
N ARG A 39 -5.71 -2.38 13.91
CA ARG A 39 -5.61 -3.42 14.95
C ARG A 39 -4.34 -4.26 14.82
N VAL A 40 -3.97 -4.66 13.60
CA VAL A 40 -2.74 -5.44 13.36
C VAL A 40 -1.49 -4.62 13.71
N LEU A 41 -1.47 -3.33 13.35
CA LEU A 41 -0.32 -2.46 13.60
C LEU A 41 -0.07 -2.20 15.09
N LYS A 42 -1.07 -2.34 15.96
CA LYS A 42 -0.88 -2.28 17.42
C LYS A 42 0.00 -3.39 18.00
N PHE A 43 0.28 -4.45 17.24
CA PHE A 43 1.23 -5.49 17.65
C PHE A 43 2.67 -5.20 17.20
N ALA A 44 2.88 -4.16 16.39
CA ALA A 44 4.22 -3.66 16.10
C ALA A 44 4.69 -2.72 17.23
N PRO A 45 6.00 -2.57 17.46
CA PRO A 45 6.54 -1.61 18.41
C PRO A 45 6.49 -0.19 17.82
N LEU A 46 5.28 0.29 17.50
CA LEU A 46 5.01 1.64 17.05
C LEU A 46 4.76 2.53 18.26
N GLU A 47 5.43 3.67 18.27
CA GLU A 47 5.24 4.73 19.26
C GLU A 47 4.90 6.03 18.54
N GLU A 48 4.32 6.98 19.29
CA GLU A 48 4.12 8.33 18.79
C GLU A 48 5.47 8.97 18.40
N GLU A 49 5.42 9.96 17.51
CA GLU A 49 6.56 10.75 17.04
C GLU A 49 7.57 9.99 16.16
N MET A 50 7.42 8.67 16.00
CA MET A 50 8.30 7.87 15.14
C MET A 50 8.28 8.33 13.68
N ASN A 51 9.46 8.26 13.05
CA ASN A 51 9.64 8.33 11.61
C ASN A 51 9.64 6.91 11.02
N VAL A 52 8.55 6.54 10.36
CA VAL A 52 8.28 5.17 9.90
C VAL A 52 8.39 5.07 8.38
N LEU A 53 9.04 4.02 7.91
CA LEU A 53 9.05 3.63 6.49
C LEU A 53 7.99 2.54 6.25
N GLU A 54 7.01 2.80 5.39
CA GLU A 54 6.09 1.78 4.89
C GLU A 54 6.56 1.28 3.51
N ILE A 55 6.77 -0.04 3.40
CA ILE A 55 7.12 -0.69 2.14
C ILE A 55 5.89 -1.36 1.53
N GLY A 56 5.53 -0.91 0.33
CA GLY A 56 4.45 -1.45 -0.47
C GLY A 56 3.08 -0.90 -0.10
N CYS A 57 2.99 0.43 0.07
CA CYS A 57 1.78 1.14 0.52
C CYS A 57 0.55 0.98 -0.40
N GLY A 58 0.79 0.59 -1.66
CA GLY A 58 -0.27 0.31 -2.62
C GLY A 58 -1.13 1.53 -2.98
N PRO A 59 -2.25 1.31 -3.70
CA PRO A 59 -3.04 2.41 -4.25
C PRO A 59 -4.09 2.99 -3.29
N HIS A 60 -4.40 2.32 -2.17
CA HIS A 60 -5.53 2.66 -1.28
C HIS A 60 -5.12 3.10 0.13
N ALA A 61 -3.82 3.23 0.42
CA ALA A 61 -3.33 3.71 1.72
C ALA A 61 -3.88 2.96 2.95
N LEU A 62 -4.20 1.66 2.79
CA LEU A 62 -4.94 0.87 3.79
C LEU A 62 -4.19 0.73 5.12
N ALA A 63 -2.86 0.60 5.05
CA ALA A 63 -1.99 0.57 6.23
C ALA A 63 -1.35 1.95 6.49
N THR A 64 -1.10 2.74 5.45
CA THR A 64 -0.55 4.10 5.57
C THR A 64 -1.40 5.01 6.46
N VAL A 65 -2.73 5.05 6.25
CA VAL A 65 -3.61 5.91 7.05
C VAL A 65 -3.55 5.51 8.52
N PRO A 66 -3.77 4.24 8.89
CA PRO A 66 -3.54 3.76 10.26
C PRO A 66 -2.16 4.09 10.84
N LEU A 67 -1.08 3.92 10.07
CA LEU A 67 0.28 4.27 10.50
C LEU A 67 0.37 5.76 10.86
N ALA A 68 -0.16 6.63 10.00
CA ALA A 68 -0.11 8.08 10.23
C ALA A 68 -0.89 8.49 11.50
N TYR A 69 -1.99 7.80 11.83
CA TYR A 69 -2.69 7.98 13.10
C TYR A 69 -1.85 7.51 14.30
N LEU A 70 -1.18 6.36 14.20
CA LEU A 70 -0.43 5.76 15.31
C LEU A 70 0.84 6.52 15.67
N VAL A 71 1.52 7.12 14.68
CA VAL A 71 2.72 7.94 14.95
C VAL A 71 2.39 9.35 15.46
N GLY A 72 1.11 9.68 15.66
CA GLY A 72 0.70 10.98 16.20
C GLY A 72 0.91 12.14 15.23
N GLU A 73 0.77 13.37 15.75
CA GLU A 73 0.82 14.61 14.95
C GLU A 73 2.24 15.04 14.56
N THR A 74 3.24 14.69 15.38
CA THR A 74 4.66 15.01 15.16
C THR A 74 5.40 13.92 14.37
N GLY A 75 4.88 12.69 14.39
CA GLY A 75 5.45 11.56 13.66
C GLY A 75 5.22 11.65 12.15
N ARG A 76 5.96 10.81 11.42
CA ARG A 76 5.97 10.83 9.95
C ARG A 76 5.95 9.43 9.37
N VAL A 77 5.27 9.29 8.23
CA VAL A 77 5.24 8.05 7.45
C VAL A 77 5.78 8.32 6.06
N VAL A 78 6.91 7.70 5.73
CA VAL A 78 7.42 7.64 4.36
C VAL A 78 6.83 6.40 3.70
N ALA A 79 5.95 6.59 2.72
CA ALA A 79 5.20 5.51 2.09
C ALA A 79 5.74 5.19 0.69
N VAL A 80 6.31 4.00 0.51
CA VAL A 80 6.95 3.58 -0.73
C VAL A 80 6.14 2.53 -1.48
N ASP A 81 5.92 2.72 -2.78
CA ASP A 81 5.51 1.63 -3.69
C ASP A 81 5.99 1.91 -5.12
N LYS A 82 6.29 0.87 -5.89
CA LYS A 82 6.68 0.96 -7.31
C LYS A 82 5.49 1.23 -8.24
N ALA A 83 4.28 0.89 -7.81
CA ALA A 83 3.07 0.91 -8.62
C ALA A 83 2.43 2.31 -8.69
N ARG A 84 1.38 2.44 -9.52
CA ARG A 84 0.60 3.68 -9.64
C ARG A 84 -0.33 3.88 -8.44
N TRP A 85 -0.41 5.11 -7.95
CA TRP A 85 -1.23 5.51 -6.80
C TRP A 85 -2.50 6.22 -7.25
N ARG A 86 -3.52 5.45 -7.63
CA ARG A 86 -4.75 6.05 -8.18
C ARG A 86 -5.60 6.75 -7.12
N PHE A 87 -5.68 6.21 -5.91
CA PHE A 87 -6.58 6.69 -4.86
C PHE A 87 -5.86 7.12 -3.58
N PHE A 88 -4.54 6.94 -3.51
CA PHE A 88 -3.75 7.14 -2.31
C PHE A 88 -3.85 8.58 -1.80
N GLU A 89 -3.66 9.54 -2.71
CA GLU A 89 -3.71 10.96 -2.37
C GLU A 89 -5.09 11.42 -1.91
N GLU A 90 -6.14 10.94 -2.57
CA GLU A 90 -7.53 11.24 -2.21
C GLU A 90 -7.87 10.68 -0.83
N ILE A 91 -7.51 9.42 -0.58
CA ILE A 91 -7.78 8.74 0.68
C ILE A 91 -7.02 9.39 1.84
N THR A 92 -5.72 9.68 1.66
CA THR A 92 -4.91 10.31 2.71
C THR A 92 -5.34 11.75 3.00
N ALA A 93 -5.82 12.48 1.98
CA ALA A 93 -6.42 13.80 2.17
C ALA A 93 -7.76 13.71 2.90
N ALA A 94 -8.66 12.83 2.48
CA ALA A 94 -9.97 12.63 3.10
C ALA A 94 -9.86 12.16 4.56
N ALA A 95 -8.82 11.39 4.88
CA ALA A 95 -8.52 10.96 6.24
C ALA A 95 -7.83 12.04 7.10
N GLY A 96 -7.49 13.21 6.55
CA GLY A 96 -6.88 14.32 7.29
C GLY A 96 -5.40 14.13 7.64
N VAL A 97 -4.74 13.09 7.12
CA VAL A 97 -3.37 12.70 7.52
C VAL A 97 -2.31 13.02 6.48
N ARG A 98 -2.68 13.59 5.32
CA ARG A 98 -1.77 13.87 4.20
C ARG A 98 -0.49 14.61 4.60
N HIS A 99 -0.56 15.54 5.55
CA HIS A 99 0.58 16.34 6.00
C HIS A 99 1.66 15.53 6.77
N ARG A 100 1.32 14.33 7.25
CA ARG A 100 2.25 13.40 7.93
C ARG A 100 2.88 12.38 6.99
N ILE A 101 2.42 12.31 5.75
CA ILE A 101 2.77 11.25 4.82
C ILE A 101 3.66 11.82 3.71
N ILE A 102 4.81 11.21 3.50
CA ILE A 102 5.70 11.49 2.38
C ILE A 102 5.61 10.30 1.42
N PRO A 103 4.81 10.39 0.36
CA PRO A 103 4.66 9.28 -0.56
C PRO A 103 5.81 9.29 -1.58
N LEU A 104 6.52 8.17 -1.75
CA LEU A 104 7.64 8.03 -2.71
C LEU A 104 7.48 6.84 -3.66
N LYS A 105 7.47 7.14 -4.97
CA LYS A 105 7.32 6.13 -6.01
C LYS A 105 8.68 5.60 -6.44
N LEU A 106 9.14 4.53 -5.82
CA LEU A 106 10.45 3.94 -6.08
C LEU A 106 10.47 2.42 -5.84
N ASP A 107 11.55 1.76 -6.25
CA ASP A 107 11.82 0.38 -5.88
C ASP A 107 12.42 0.32 -4.48
N ALA A 108 11.77 -0.40 -3.56
CA ALA A 108 12.23 -0.51 -2.17
C ALA A 108 13.61 -1.20 -2.02
N ARG A 109 14.18 -1.76 -3.09
CA ARG A 109 15.56 -2.27 -3.13
C ARG A 109 16.60 -1.16 -3.32
N GLU A 110 16.17 0.02 -3.74
CA GLU A 110 17.01 1.17 -4.10
C GLU A 110 16.58 2.41 -3.30
N LEU A 111 16.41 2.23 -1.98
CA LEU A 111 15.98 3.30 -1.07
C LEU A 111 17.06 4.40 -0.99
N PRO A 112 16.74 5.67 -1.32
CA PRO A 112 17.70 6.77 -1.34
C PRO A 112 17.94 7.36 0.06
N PHE A 113 17.80 6.55 1.10
CA PHE A 113 17.88 7.00 2.48
C PHE A 113 19.21 6.59 3.12
N PRO A 114 19.82 7.47 3.91
CA PRO A 114 20.94 7.10 4.75
C PRO A 114 20.58 5.96 5.71
N PHE A 115 21.62 5.26 6.20
CA PHE A 115 21.45 4.28 7.27
C PHE A 115 20.86 4.93 8.53
N LYS A 116 19.98 4.21 9.24
CA LYS A 116 19.29 4.69 10.47
C LYS A 116 18.44 5.97 10.29
N THR A 117 17.82 6.13 9.12
CA THR A 117 16.86 7.22 8.87
C THR A 117 15.50 7.01 9.56
N PHE A 118 15.11 5.75 9.80
CA PHE A 118 13.78 5.39 10.28
C PHE A 118 13.87 4.63 11.60
N ASP A 119 12.92 4.89 12.50
CA ASP A 119 12.78 4.18 13.76
C ASP A 119 12.20 2.79 13.54
N LEU A 120 11.31 2.66 12.56
CA LEU A 120 10.69 1.40 12.17
C LEU A 120 10.45 1.32 10.66
N ALA A 121 10.66 0.12 10.10
CA ALA A 121 10.21 -0.22 8.75
C ALA A 121 9.09 -1.26 8.83
N VAL A 122 7.98 -0.98 8.15
CA VAL A 122 6.75 -1.78 8.20
C VAL A 122 6.42 -2.31 6.80
N LEU A 123 6.05 -3.58 6.73
CA LEU A 123 5.61 -4.23 5.51
C LEU A 123 4.36 -5.08 5.80
N VAL A 124 3.20 -4.55 5.42
CA VAL A 124 1.89 -5.17 5.71
C VAL A 124 1.36 -5.87 4.45
N HIS A 125 0.99 -7.15 4.58
CA HIS A 125 0.43 -8.02 3.52
C HIS A 125 1.26 -8.22 2.24
N ARG A 126 2.43 -7.60 2.11
CA ARG A 126 3.32 -7.72 0.93
C ARG A 126 4.42 -8.76 1.05
N ILE A 127 4.45 -9.56 2.13
CA ILE A 127 5.52 -10.55 2.35
C ILE A 127 5.62 -11.55 1.18
N ARG A 128 4.48 -11.90 0.57
CA ARG A 128 4.39 -12.79 -0.59
C ARG A 128 4.96 -12.20 -1.88
N SER A 129 5.17 -10.88 -1.93
CA SER A 129 5.76 -10.17 -3.06
C SER A 129 7.27 -10.04 -2.96
N LEU A 130 7.86 -10.39 -1.81
CA LEU A 130 9.30 -10.41 -1.64
C LEU A 130 9.86 -11.57 -2.45
N LYS A 131 10.79 -11.25 -3.36
CA LYS A 131 11.56 -12.28 -4.04
C LYS A 131 12.70 -12.68 -3.12
N THR A 132 12.82 -13.97 -2.83
CA THR A 132 14.06 -14.50 -2.26
C THR A 132 15.16 -14.30 -3.29
N ARG A 133 16.30 -13.76 -2.85
CA ARG A 133 17.52 -13.81 -3.67
C ARG A 133 17.79 -15.30 -3.89
N LYS A 134 17.95 -15.74 -5.15
CA LYS A 134 18.49 -17.09 -5.39
C LYS A 134 19.87 -17.12 -4.73
N PRO A 135 20.21 -18.20 -3.99
CA PRO A 135 21.51 -18.34 -3.36
C PRO A 135 22.64 -18.12 -4.38
#